data_AF-A0A662HS74-F1
#
_entry.id   AF-A0A662HS74-F1
#
_cell.length_a   1.000
_cell.length_b   1.000
_cell.length_c   1.000
_cell.angle_alpha   90.00
_cell.angle_beta   90.00
_cell.angle_gamma   90.00
#
_symmetry.space_group_name_H-M   'P 1'
#
loop_
_entity.id
_entity.type
_entity.pdbx_description
1 polymer ?
#
loop_
_entity_poly.entity_id
_entity_poly.type
_entity_poly.pdbx_seq_one_letter_code
_entity_poly.pdbx_strand_id
1 'polypeptide(L)'
;MQAIMPAMISRKIAFLLAFILLTSFVPSLTPRTLVLRLSSYHASFSDDPSIDVLGVAWADVNLKVLVVKPSWLSRSYVDSVVKAFKAWDRSLESFGNSYGYPYLSKFSFYVTVSSASQPGYDITVEFSQTAAQPGGEIGEAIVAYIYGRIVSVKIILYVYTTDGKLSPVDVFNIALHEIGHALGLNHASSSSTINGPEVMYPVYSYPKMELRPSTLDAYALAKVYAWLATGSFVPPSKRTISLPSSIPYRMLLYYKLTVVSEYGNVSGGGWYLEGALATVKLDQPIVELSKGVRAVFRGWTGDVKSRDVEISIKIYRDTTVKALWKIQYFVNISTAYANASVSSGWYDEGTDLKIELEDTLVYLDNETRAVFLRWVGAVNSSSPQITLVVDKPLFLEAVWQIQFWVEIRSAFSSPVNASGWYNLSEKLTVGVKEPVLDLSNDTRYVVKGWRGTLNVSGAEFEVTVDSPLRLEAIWVREYYVEIVTAYGAVSPGSGWYEEGCLINLTVAEKIVDQGNGTRRVFWRWLVNNREVETYPLRLRVNSSLKVAAEWRTQYLISFKVLGEDGREVDAIFNVSHVNTVVRVNSSGEKPGYWLYRGTWNIGSSLCRLNVVRGYVGSIFTKRRMEEDGFLP
;
A
#
# COMPACT_ATOMS: atom_id res chain seq x y z
N MET A 1 -59.62 94.97 87.29
CA MET A 1 -60.03 93.64 87.80
C MET A 1 -58.77 92.90 88.28
N GLN A 2 -58.88 91.85 89.11
CA GLN A 2 -57.76 91.15 89.79
C GLN A 2 -56.49 90.99 88.90
N ALA A 3 -55.30 91.42 89.34
CA ALA A 3 -54.36 90.75 90.27
C ALA A 3 -53.77 89.45 89.67
N ILE A 4 -52.48 89.09 89.82
CA ILE A 4 -51.57 89.16 90.99
C ILE A 4 -50.09 89.38 90.54
N MET A 5 -49.28 90.05 91.39
CA MET A 5 -47.79 90.01 91.43
C MET A 5 -47.35 89.26 92.71
N PRO A 6 -46.11 88.70 92.87
CA PRO A 6 -44.81 89.08 92.27
C PRO A 6 -44.17 87.87 91.52
N ALA A 7 -42.87 87.53 91.43
CA ALA A 7 -41.63 87.95 92.12
C ALA A 7 -40.33 87.61 91.33
N MET A 8 -39.16 87.89 91.94
CA MET A 8 -37.82 87.55 91.44
C MET A 8 -37.28 86.26 92.08
N ILE A 9 -36.33 85.55 91.42
CA ILE A 9 -35.21 84.86 92.09
C ILE A 9 -34.07 84.44 91.10
N SER A 10 -32.83 84.57 91.59
CA SER A 10 -31.57 83.95 91.12
C SER A 10 -31.26 83.76 89.62
N ARG A 11 -30.36 84.60 89.10
CA ARG A 11 -29.71 84.45 87.78
C ARG A 11 -28.69 83.28 87.67
N LYS A 12 -28.57 82.40 88.68
CA LYS A 12 -27.56 81.31 88.74
C LYS A 12 -28.06 79.90 88.36
N ILE A 13 -29.36 79.69 88.17
CA ILE A 13 -29.92 78.34 87.90
C ILE A 13 -29.99 78.01 86.39
N ALA A 14 -30.09 79.04 85.53
CA ALA A 14 -30.25 78.85 84.08
C ALA A 14 -29.12 78.05 83.39
N PHE A 15 -27.89 78.13 83.89
CA PHE A 15 -26.75 77.42 83.31
C PHE A 15 -26.70 75.91 83.63
N LEU A 16 -27.38 75.45 84.68
CA LEU A 16 -27.36 74.03 85.06
C LEU A 16 -28.45 73.23 84.33
N LEU A 17 -29.63 73.83 84.12
CA LEU A 17 -30.72 73.20 83.38
C LEU A 17 -30.43 73.06 81.87
N ALA A 18 -29.70 74.01 81.28
CA ALA A 18 -29.26 73.93 79.89
C ALA A 18 -28.31 72.74 79.62
N PHE A 19 -27.57 72.28 80.63
CA PHE A 19 -26.64 71.15 80.50
C PHE A 19 -27.33 69.78 80.71
N ILE A 20 -28.47 69.74 81.38
CA ILE A 20 -29.24 68.51 81.68
C ILE A 20 -30.31 68.23 80.60
N LEU A 21 -30.70 69.23 79.80
CA LEU A 21 -31.60 69.07 78.65
C LEU A 21 -30.88 68.85 77.29
N LEU A 22 -29.55 68.73 77.27
CA LEU A 22 -28.77 68.39 76.07
C LEU A 22 -28.25 66.94 76.03
N THR A 23 -28.44 66.16 77.10
CA THR A 23 -27.94 64.78 77.22
C THR A 23 -28.99 63.70 76.94
N SER A 24 -30.26 64.09 76.75
CA SER A 24 -31.41 63.18 76.64
C SER A 24 -31.80 62.77 75.21
N PHE A 25 -30.99 63.08 74.20
CA PHE A 25 -31.20 62.60 72.82
C PHE A 25 -29.90 62.27 72.06
N VAL A 26 -28.93 61.65 72.74
CA VAL A 26 -27.89 60.88 72.04
C VAL A 26 -28.53 59.57 71.58
N PRO A 27 -28.73 59.31 70.27
CA PRO A 27 -29.22 58.02 69.81
C PRO A 27 -28.21 56.93 70.22
N SER A 28 -28.70 55.84 70.82
CA SER A 28 -27.82 54.85 71.44
C SER A 28 -26.84 54.25 70.43
N LEU A 29 -25.54 54.37 70.72
CA LEU A 29 -24.44 53.80 69.92
C LEU A 29 -24.33 52.26 70.06
N THR A 30 -25.45 51.61 70.31
CA THR A 30 -25.63 50.15 70.30
C THR A 30 -25.50 49.64 68.87
N PRO A 31 -24.51 48.79 68.54
CA PRO A 31 -24.41 48.20 67.22
C PRO A 31 -25.62 47.32 66.92
N ARG A 32 -26.11 47.39 65.68
CA ARG A 32 -27.08 46.43 65.16
C ARG A 32 -26.34 45.18 64.71
N THR A 33 -26.87 44.01 65.05
CA THR A 33 -26.41 42.74 64.53
C THR A 33 -27.31 42.28 63.39
N LEU A 34 -26.72 41.65 62.38
CA LEU A 34 -27.41 40.94 61.32
C LEU A 34 -26.79 39.55 61.23
N VAL A 35 -27.62 38.53 61.45
CA VAL A 35 -27.22 37.12 61.37
C VAL A 35 -27.63 36.59 60.01
N LEU A 36 -26.66 36.11 59.23
CA LEU A 36 -26.89 35.52 57.91
C LEU A 36 -26.90 33.99 58.01
N ARG A 37 -27.79 33.39 57.22
CA ARG A 37 -28.25 32.01 57.37
C ARG A 37 -28.57 31.44 56.00
N LEU A 38 -27.96 30.31 55.66
CA LEU A 38 -28.33 29.54 54.47
C LEU A 38 -29.81 29.14 54.59
N SER A 39 -30.60 29.41 53.54
CA SER A 39 -32.03 29.17 53.53
C SER A 39 -32.45 28.31 52.35
N SER A 40 -33.43 27.44 52.57
CA SER A 40 -33.98 26.57 51.52
C SER A 40 -34.74 27.39 50.48
N TYR A 41 -34.13 27.55 49.30
CA TYR A 41 -34.77 28.16 48.13
C TYR A 41 -34.56 27.31 46.88
N HIS A 42 -35.57 27.27 45.99
CA HIS A 42 -35.51 26.49 44.77
C HIS A 42 -34.59 27.14 43.74
N ALA A 43 -33.70 26.33 43.15
CA ALA A 43 -32.80 26.80 42.11
C ALA A 43 -33.57 27.23 40.86
N SER A 44 -33.30 28.46 40.41
CA SER A 44 -33.65 28.93 39.07
C SER A 44 -32.38 29.30 38.32
N PHE A 45 -32.36 28.97 37.04
CA PHE A 45 -31.37 29.50 36.11
C PHE A 45 -31.88 30.88 35.67
N SER A 46 -31.09 31.93 35.87
CA SER A 46 -31.44 33.30 35.46
C SER A 46 -30.45 33.76 34.40
N ASP A 47 -30.96 34.20 33.25
CA ASP A 47 -30.14 34.81 32.20
C ASP A 47 -29.55 36.16 32.66
N ASP A 48 -30.22 36.82 33.61
CA ASP A 48 -29.72 37.98 34.37
C ASP A 48 -29.26 37.52 35.78
N PRO A 49 -27.98 37.17 35.99
CA PRO A 49 -27.47 36.78 37.30
C PRO A 49 -27.32 38.00 38.23
N SER A 50 -27.81 37.87 39.46
CA SER A 50 -27.89 38.98 40.42
C SER A 50 -27.62 38.55 41.86
N ILE A 51 -27.22 39.49 42.71
CA ILE A 51 -26.88 39.27 44.12
C ILE A 51 -27.42 40.41 44.98
N ASP A 52 -28.01 40.09 46.13
CA ASP A 52 -28.38 41.10 47.12
C ASP A 52 -27.13 41.58 47.87
N VAL A 53 -27.10 42.84 48.30
CA VAL A 53 -26.08 43.36 49.23
C VAL A 53 -26.72 43.94 50.48
N LEU A 54 -26.06 43.76 51.63
CA LEU A 54 -26.64 43.98 52.95
C LEU A 54 -27.01 45.45 53.26
N GLY A 55 -26.42 46.40 52.54
CA GLY A 55 -26.49 47.83 52.90
C GLY A 55 -25.54 48.21 54.04
N VAL A 56 -24.46 47.46 54.21
CA VAL A 56 -23.35 47.78 55.12
C VAL A 56 -22.01 47.55 54.41
N ALA A 57 -20.97 48.28 54.82
CA ALA A 57 -19.61 48.12 54.35
C ALA A 57 -18.58 48.44 55.45
N TRP A 58 -17.38 47.90 55.33
CA TRP A 58 -16.24 48.38 56.11
C TRP A 58 -15.81 49.79 55.67
N ALA A 59 -15.27 50.58 56.61
CA ALA A 59 -14.73 51.92 56.35
C ALA A 59 -13.19 51.97 56.28
N ASP A 60 -12.54 50.82 56.46
CA ASP A 60 -11.16 50.51 56.12
C ASP A 60 -11.17 49.08 55.56
N VAL A 61 -10.25 48.73 54.66
CA VAL A 61 -10.18 47.41 54.01
C VAL A 61 -8.88 46.65 54.33
N ASN A 62 -8.08 47.20 55.26
CA ASN A 62 -6.94 46.55 55.91
C ASN A 62 -7.40 45.71 57.12
N LEU A 63 -8.14 44.63 56.86
CA LEU A 63 -8.89 43.90 57.87
C LEU A 63 -8.01 42.91 58.64
N LYS A 64 -8.02 43.01 59.98
CA LYS A 64 -7.38 42.05 60.88
C LYS A 64 -8.29 40.87 61.11
N VAL A 65 -7.80 39.67 60.84
CA VAL A 65 -8.57 38.43 60.93
C VAL A 65 -7.97 37.53 61.99
N LEU A 66 -8.79 37.08 62.94
CA LEU A 66 -8.43 36.05 63.92
C LEU A 66 -9.08 34.72 63.54
N VAL A 67 -8.28 33.71 63.19
CA VAL A 67 -8.76 32.33 63.08
C VAL A 67 -8.43 31.58 64.36
N VAL A 68 -9.45 31.29 65.16
CA VAL A 68 -9.31 30.57 66.42
C VAL A 68 -9.21 29.07 66.11
N LYS A 69 -8.02 28.50 66.28
CA LYS A 69 -7.76 27.07 66.16
C LYS A 69 -8.06 26.38 67.51
N PRO A 70 -9.16 25.62 67.66
CA PRO A 70 -9.32 24.77 68.82
C PRO A 70 -8.36 23.56 68.76
N SER A 71 -8.14 22.95 69.92
CA SER A 71 -7.24 21.79 70.09
C SER A 71 -7.71 20.55 69.32
N TRP A 72 -9.02 20.30 69.25
CA TRP A 72 -9.64 19.13 68.62
C TRP A 72 -9.61 19.14 67.07
N LEU A 73 -9.35 20.29 66.44
CA LEU A 73 -9.44 20.45 64.99
C LEU A 73 -8.07 20.31 64.32
N SER A 74 -7.98 19.50 63.26
CA SER A 74 -6.74 19.37 62.49
C SER A 74 -6.32 20.71 61.85
N ARG A 75 -5.01 20.93 61.74
CA ARG A 75 -4.43 22.18 61.22
C ARG A 75 -4.87 22.48 59.78
N SER A 76 -5.14 21.45 58.97
CA SER A 76 -5.60 21.59 57.58
C SER A 76 -6.90 22.39 57.43
N TYR A 77 -7.83 22.33 58.38
CA TYR A 77 -9.09 23.09 58.35
C TYR A 77 -8.84 24.59 58.61
N VAL A 78 -7.86 24.90 59.45
CA VAL A 78 -7.42 26.28 59.73
C VAL A 78 -6.70 26.84 58.52
N ASP A 79 -5.82 26.05 57.89
CA ASP A 79 -5.13 26.44 56.67
C ASP A 79 -6.10 26.63 55.48
N SER A 80 -7.20 25.85 55.43
CA SER A 80 -8.33 26.09 54.52
C SER A 80 -8.99 27.45 54.74
N VAL A 81 -9.30 27.86 55.97
CA VAL A 81 -9.85 29.20 56.24
C VAL A 81 -8.85 30.30 55.85
N VAL A 82 -7.57 30.15 56.20
CA VAL A 82 -6.49 31.07 55.78
C VAL A 82 -6.40 31.15 54.25
N LYS A 83 -6.64 30.04 53.53
CA LYS A 83 -6.69 30.00 52.07
C LYS A 83 -7.94 30.68 51.50
N ALA A 84 -9.09 30.63 52.18
CA ALA A 84 -10.32 31.31 51.73
C ALA A 84 -10.15 32.85 51.71
N PHE A 85 -9.51 33.44 52.73
CA PHE A 85 -9.17 34.87 52.70
C PHE A 85 -8.22 35.22 51.55
N LYS A 86 -7.18 34.40 51.30
CA LYS A 86 -6.28 34.58 50.15
C LYS A 86 -6.97 34.40 48.79
N ALA A 87 -8.03 33.59 48.73
CA ALA A 87 -8.83 33.41 47.53
C ALA A 87 -9.69 34.65 47.24
N TRP A 88 -10.26 35.30 48.26
CA TRP A 88 -10.93 36.60 48.11
C TRP A 88 -9.96 37.70 47.67
N ASP A 89 -8.85 37.86 48.38
CA ASP A 89 -7.75 38.80 48.10
C ASP A 89 -7.33 38.78 46.61
N ARG A 90 -6.87 37.61 46.15
CA ARG A 90 -6.42 37.38 44.76
C ARG A 90 -7.56 37.52 43.74
N SER A 91 -8.81 37.22 44.10
CA SER A 91 -9.96 37.37 43.19
C SER A 91 -10.37 38.84 43.03
N LEU A 92 -10.34 39.63 44.11
CA LEU A 92 -10.61 41.06 44.09
C LEU A 92 -9.55 41.84 43.32
N GLU A 93 -8.27 41.49 43.48
CA GLU A 93 -7.17 41.99 42.64
C GLU A 93 -7.40 41.64 41.16
N SER A 94 -7.62 40.36 40.86
CA SER A 94 -7.77 39.85 39.48
C SER A 94 -8.97 40.49 38.77
N PHE A 95 -10.13 40.58 39.43
CA PHE A 95 -11.32 41.24 38.90
C PHE A 95 -11.13 42.76 38.78
N GLY A 96 -10.58 43.41 39.81
CA GLY A 96 -10.35 44.85 39.82
C GLY A 96 -9.48 45.33 38.67
N ASN A 97 -8.40 44.60 38.40
CA ASN A 97 -7.50 44.86 37.27
C ASN A 97 -8.14 44.51 35.91
N SER A 98 -8.97 43.46 35.84
CA SER A 98 -9.58 43.01 34.57
C SER A 98 -10.77 43.86 34.09
N TYR A 99 -11.54 44.44 35.01
CA TYR A 99 -12.84 45.09 34.70
C TYR A 99 -12.92 46.57 35.12
N GLY A 100 -11.79 47.22 35.39
CA GLY A 100 -11.75 48.68 35.65
C GLY A 100 -12.15 49.09 37.07
N TYR A 101 -11.97 48.20 38.05
CA TYR A 101 -12.22 48.48 39.47
C TYR A 101 -10.94 48.29 40.32
N PRO A 102 -9.80 48.91 39.97
CA PRO A 102 -8.49 48.63 40.60
C PRO A 102 -8.43 48.98 42.08
N TYR A 103 -9.35 49.80 42.60
CA TYR A 103 -9.45 50.07 44.04
C TYR A 103 -9.82 48.82 44.87
N LEU A 104 -10.27 47.72 44.25
CA LEU A 104 -10.47 46.45 44.93
C LEU A 104 -9.15 45.78 45.35
N SER A 105 -8.02 46.07 44.72
CA SER A 105 -6.70 45.61 45.19
C SER A 105 -6.19 46.36 46.43
N LYS A 106 -7.01 47.23 47.04
CA LYS A 106 -6.75 47.85 48.35
C LYS A 106 -7.16 46.96 49.52
N PHE A 107 -7.97 45.92 49.28
CA PHE A 107 -8.27 44.94 50.31
C PHE A 107 -6.99 44.23 50.77
N SER A 108 -6.89 43.96 52.07
CA SER A 108 -5.80 43.17 52.64
C SER A 108 -6.28 42.47 53.91
N PHE A 109 -6.01 41.17 54.01
CA PHE A 109 -6.46 40.33 55.13
C PHE A 109 -5.27 39.88 55.98
N TYR A 110 -5.10 40.53 57.13
CA TYR A 110 -4.03 40.22 58.09
C TYR A 110 -4.46 39.06 58.99
N VAL A 111 -4.28 37.83 58.51
CA VAL A 111 -4.77 36.61 59.17
C VAL A 111 -3.81 36.08 60.24
N THR A 112 -4.16 36.25 61.50
CA THR A 112 -3.53 35.62 62.67
C THR A 112 -4.23 34.33 63.04
N VAL A 113 -3.46 33.29 63.38
CA VAL A 113 -3.99 32.03 63.95
C VAL A 113 -3.65 31.98 65.45
N SER A 114 -4.66 31.78 66.30
CA SER A 114 -4.53 31.69 67.76
C SER A 114 -5.20 30.44 68.31
N SER A 115 -4.81 29.97 69.50
CA SER A 115 -5.51 28.91 70.24
C SER A 115 -6.75 29.40 71.01
N ALA A 116 -6.92 30.73 71.14
CA ALA A 116 -8.01 31.35 71.89
C ALA A 116 -8.54 32.61 71.18
N SER A 117 -9.84 32.89 71.37
CA SER A 117 -10.51 34.11 70.89
C SER A 117 -10.02 35.34 71.68
N GLN A 118 -9.77 36.46 70.99
CA GLN A 118 -9.15 37.67 71.55
C GLN A 118 -9.75 38.94 70.92
N PRO A 119 -9.84 40.06 71.66
CA PRO A 119 -10.30 41.34 71.11
C PRO A 119 -9.24 42.00 70.21
N GLY A 120 -9.65 43.01 69.43
CA GLY A 120 -8.75 43.82 68.59
C GLY A 120 -8.62 43.36 67.13
N TYR A 121 -9.50 42.46 66.69
CA TYR A 121 -9.63 41.97 65.32
C TYR A 121 -10.99 42.39 64.74
N ASP A 122 -11.02 42.62 63.43
CA ASP A 122 -12.21 43.06 62.70
C ASP A 122 -13.11 41.85 62.36
N ILE A 123 -12.51 40.74 61.93
CA ILE A 123 -13.19 39.47 61.66
C ILE A 123 -12.63 38.37 62.56
N THR A 124 -13.48 37.68 63.31
CA THR A 124 -13.09 36.50 64.10
C THR A 124 -13.79 35.25 63.56
N VAL A 125 -13.03 34.21 63.23
CA VAL A 125 -13.51 32.91 62.77
C VAL A 125 -13.32 31.86 63.86
N GLU A 126 -14.41 31.19 64.25
CA GLU A 126 -14.44 30.11 65.22
C GLU A 126 -15.06 28.84 64.62
N PHE A 127 -14.73 27.66 65.15
CA PHE A 127 -15.22 26.37 64.65
C PHE A 127 -16.12 25.67 65.67
N SER A 128 -17.27 25.16 65.20
CA SER A 128 -18.23 24.43 66.02
C SER A 128 -18.02 22.92 65.98
N GLN A 129 -18.16 22.26 67.13
CA GLN A 129 -18.27 20.79 67.24
C GLN A 129 -19.72 20.30 67.08
N THR A 130 -20.71 21.17 67.24
CA THR A 130 -22.12 20.82 67.06
C THR A 130 -22.36 20.40 65.61
N ALA A 131 -23.11 19.32 65.41
CA ALA A 131 -23.52 18.92 64.07
C ALA A 131 -24.63 19.85 63.55
N ALA A 132 -24.41 20.46 62.39
CA ALA A 132 -25.45 21.16 61.65
C ALA A 132 -26.59 20.18 61.32
N GLN A 133 -27.82 20.63 61.53
CA GLN A 133 -29.04 19.83 61.32
C GLN A 133 -29.48 19.89 59.84
N PRO A 134 -30.32 18.95 59.36
CA PRO A 134 -30.77 18.97 57.96
C PRO A 134 -31.59 20.23 57.68
N GLY A 135 -31.19 21.01 56.66
CA GLY A 135 -31.79 22.31 56.37
C GLY A 135 -31.39 23.44 57.33
N GLY A 136 -30.41 23.22 58.22
CA GLY A 136 -29.83 24.23 59.09
C GLY A 136 -28.51 24.81 58.56
N GLU A 137 -28.01 25.82 59.26
CA GLU A 137 -26.76 26.52 58.94
C GLU A 137 -25.51 25.62 59.09
N ILE A 138 -24.66 25.58 58.05
CA ILE A 138 -23.31 24.98 58.08
C ILE A 138 -22.19 26.04 58.22
N GLY A 139 -22.55 27.31 58.01
CA GLY A 139 -21.78 28.50 58.35
C GLY A 139 -22.75 29.58 58.83
N GLU A 140 -22.29 30.48 59.71
CA GLU A 140 -23.06 31.62 60.21
C GLU A 140 -22.15 32.86 60.28
N ALA A 141 -22.47 33.91 59.51
CA ALA A 141 -21.85 35.23 59.59
C ALA A 141 -22.73 36.19 60.40
N ILE A 142 -22.20 36.64 61.54
CA ILE A 142 -22.83 37.61 62.46
C ILE A 142 -22.15 38.97 62.25
N VAL A 143 -22.80 39.84 61.49
CA VAL A 143 -22.28 41.16 61.11
C VAL A 143 -22.79 42.25 62.07
N ALA A 144 -21.89 42.90 62.80
CA ALA A 144 -22.22 44.03 63.67
C ALA A 144 -21.90 45.37 62.99
N TYR A 145 -22.84 46.32 63.02
CA TYR A 145 -22.70 47.60 62.31
C TYR A 145 -23.35 48.79 63.03
N ILE A 146 -22.86 49.99 62.74
CA ILE A 146 -23.36 51.28 63.24
C ILE A 146 -23.47 52.24 62.04
N TYR A 147 -24.64 52.84 61.80
CA TYR A 147 -24.92 53.78 60.69
C TYR A 147 -24.42 53.30 59.29
N GLY A 148 -24.55 52.00 58.99
CA GLY A 148 -24.11 51.40 57.72
C GLY A 148 -22.62 51.04 57.65
N ARG A 149 -21.81 51.41 58.66
CA ARG A 149 -20.42 50.98 58.81
C ARG A 149 -20.35 49.69 59.62
N ILE A 150 -19.74 48.65 59.07
CA ILE A 150 -19.40 47.42 59.82
C ILE A 150 -18.34 47.76 60.89
N VAL A 151 -18.50 47.20 62.08
CA VAL A 151 -17.60 47.42 63.24
C VAL A 151 -16.96 46.13 63.76
N SER A 152 -17.59 44.97 63.54
CA SER A 152 -16.99 43.65 63.75
C SER A 152 -17.81 42.58 63.02
N VAL A 153 -17.19 41.45 62.66
CA VAL A 153 -17.89 40.25 62.19
C VAL A 153 -17.40 39.03 62.94
N LYS A 154 -18.32 38.18 63.37
CA LYS A 154 -18.01 36.82 63.83
C LYS A 154 -18.49 35.82 62.79
N ILE A 155 -17.61 34.92 62.36
CA ILE A 155 -17.93 33.77 61.50
C ILE A 155 -17.86 32.52 62.37
N ILE A 156 -18.89 31.68 62.31
CA ILE A 156 -18.92 30.35 62.93
C ILE A 156 -18.99 29.30 61.83
N LEU A 157 -18.01 28.40 61.80
CA LEU A 157 -17.93 27.31 60.81
C LEU A 157 -18.25 25.97 61.48
N TYR A 158 -19.27 25.28 61.00
CA TYR A 158 -19.60 23.95 61.46
C TYR A 158 -18.69 22.95 60.75
N VAL A 159 -18.14 21.97 61.49
CA VAL A 159 -17.23 20.95 60.94
C VAL A 159 -17.93 19.60 60.76
N TYR A 160 -19.14 19.48 61.28
CA TYR A 160 -19.97 18.26 61.27
C TYR A 160 -21.38 18.61 60.78
N THR A 161 -21.97 17.72 59.98
CA THR A 161 -23.38 17.69 59.60
C THR A 161 -23.99 16.37 60.07
N THR A 162 -25.29 16.15 59.84
CA THR A 162 -25.90 14.81 59.99
C THR A 162 -25.27 13.75 59.10
N ASP A 163 -24.70 14.15 57.97
CA ASP A 163 -24.18 13.25 56.94
C ASP A 163 -22.71 12.86 57.21
N GLY A 164 -22.08 13.51 58.21
CA GLY A 164 -20.75 13.17 58.70
C GLY A 164 -19.85 14.40 58.94
N LYS A 165 -18.55 14.21 58.79
CA LYS A 165 -17.55 15.27 58.95
C LYS A 165 -17.22 15.91 57.60
N LEU A 166 -17.33 17.22 57.52
CA LEU A 166 -16.99 18.01 56.33
C LEU A 166 -15.50 17.90 56.01
N SER A 167 -15.12 17.93 54.73
CA SER A 167 -13.70 17.92 54.35
C SER A 167 -13.06 19.31 54.54
N PRO A 168 -11.72 19.41 54.54
CA PRO A 168 -11.05 20.70 54.48
C PRO A 168 -11.39 21.53 53.23
N VAL A 169 -11.82 20.89 52.12
CA VAL A 169 -12.27 21.60 50.91
C VAL A 169 -13.68 22.16 51.11
N ASP A 170 -14.56 21.43 51.80
CA ASP A 170 -15.89 21.94 52.14
C ASP A 170 -15.79 23.12 53.11
N VAL A 171 -14.97 23.01 54.15
CA VAL A 171 -14.75 24.11 55.11
C VAL A 171 -14.01 25.28 54.47
N PHE A 172 -13.20 25.07 53.42
CA PHE A 172 -12.69 26.16 52.57
C PHE A 172 -13.85 26.86 51.83
N ASN A 173 -14.75 26.11 51.17
CA ASN A 173 -15.85 26.66 50.39
C ASN A 173 -16.88 27.40 51.27
N ILE A 174 -17.22 26.85 52.44
CA ILE A 174 -18.15 27.48 53.40
C ILE A 174 -17.50 28.75 53.97
N ALA A 175 -16.23 28.71 54.37
CA ALA A 175 -15.52 29.92 54.78
C ALA A 175 -15.49 30.99 53.67
N LEU A 176 -15.37 30.59 52.41
CA LEU A 176 -15.43 31.50 51.26
C LEU A 176 -16.79 32.21 51.17
N HIS A 177 -17.90 31.51 51.39
CA HIS A 177 -19.25 32.08 51.48
C HIS A 177 -19.40 33.06 52.64
N GLU A 178 -19.04 32.64 53.86
CA GLU A 178 -19.17 33.49 55.06
C GLU A 178 -18.28 34.74 55.02
N ILE A 179 -17.14 34.69 54.32
CA ILE A 179 -16.32 35.89 54.08
C ILE A 179 -17.02 36.85 53.11
N GLY A 180 -17.77 36.38 52.11
CA GLY A 180 -18.60 37.23 51.26
C GLY A 180 -19.65 38.00 52.08
N HIS A 181 -20.30 37.32 53.03
CA HIS A 181 -21.16 37.96 54.03
C HIS A 181 -20.42 38.96 54.92
N ALA A 182 -19.24 38.60 55.42
CA ALA A 182 -18.39 39.49 56.22
C ALA A 182 -17.90 40.74 55.45
N LEU A 183 -17.91 40.69 54.11
CA LEU A 183 -17.58 41.80 53.23
C LEU A 183 -18.81 42.64 52.85
N GLY A 184 -20.04 42.20 53.10
CA GLY A 184 -21.27 42.97 52.84
C GLY A 184 -22.20 42.38 51.77
N LEU A 185 -21.90 41.21 51.22
CA LEU A 185 -22.78 40.48 50.30
C LEU A 185 -23.90 39.75 51.05
N ASN A 186 -25.03 39.58 50.39
CA ASN A 186 -26.06 38.60 50.73
C ASN A 186 -26.00 37.47 49.67
N HIS A 187 -27.04 36.66 49.56
CA HIS A 187 -27.11 35.56 48.61
C HIS A 187 -27.25 35.98 47.13
N ALA A 188 -26.69 35.17 46.24
CA ALA A 188 -26.84 35.24 44.78
C ALA A 188 -28.10 34.49 44.29
N SER A 189 -28.69 34.93 43.19
CA SER A 189 -29.95 34.43 42.62
C SER A 189 -29.84 33.04 41.97
N SER A 190 -28.63 32.62 41.57
CA SER A 190 -28.43 31.52 40.63
C SER A 190 -27.30 30.60 41.08
N SER A 191 -27.55 29.30 41.07
CA SER A 191 -26.71 28.27 41.73
C SER A 191 -25.40 27.91 41.02
N SER A 192 -25.21 28.40 39.80
CA SER A 192 -24.06 28.04 38.97
C SER A 192 -23.66 29.16 38.03
N THR A 193 -22.39 29.12 37.66
CA THR A 193 -21.71 29.99 36.70
C THR A 193 -21.18 29.13 35.54
N ILE A 194 -20.65 29.72 34.47
CA ILE A 194 -20.19 28.97 33.27
C ILE A 194 -19.08 27.92 33.53
N ASN A 195 -18.39 27.98 34.68
CA ASN A 195 -17.25 27.14 35.02
C ASN A 195 -17.36 26.42 36.38
N GLY A 196 -18.50 26.49 37.06
CA GLY A 196 -18.77 25.79 38.32
C GLY A 196 -19.83 26.49 39.18
N PRO A 197 -20.12 25.97 40.39
CA PRO A 197 -21.11 26.55 41.30
C PRO A 197 -20.85 28.02 41.63
N GLU A 198 -21.92 28.76 41.92
CA GLU A 198 -21.81 30.07 42.56
C GLU A 198 -21.53 29.87 44.05
N VAL A 199 -20.50 30.54 44.59
CA VAL A 199 -20.17 30.46 46.02
C VAL A 199 -21.21 31.17 46.87
N MET A 200 -21.76 32.32 46.45
CA MET A 200 -22.75 33.07 47.24
C MET A 200 -24.19 32.54 47.12
N TYR A 201 -24.42 31.38 46.50
CA TYR A 201 -25.74 30.74 46.45
C TYR A 201 -26.12 30.13 47.83
N PRO A 202 -27.37 30.26 48.32
CA PRO A 202 -27.74 29.93 49.71
C PRO A 202 -27.84 28.43 50.03
N VAL A 203 -27.49 27.54 49.09
CA VAL A 203 -27.56 26.08 49.28
C VAL A 203 -26.25 25.44 48.82
N TYR A 204 -25.51 24.86 49.78
CA TYR A 204 -24.25 24.18 49.50
C TYR A 204 -24.48 22.79 48.89
N SER A 205 -23.75 22.46 47.82
CA SER A 205 -23.96 21.26 46.98
C SER A 205 -22.79 20.28 46.93
N TYR A 206 -21.87 20.34 47.91
CA TYR A 206 -20.71 19.44 48.05
C TYR A 206 -19.92 19.22 46.73
N PRO A 207 -19.43 20.28 46.05
CA PRO A 207 -18.96 20.20 44.67
C PRO A 207 -17.60 19.51 44.46
N LYS A 208 -16.95 19.01 45.53
CA LYS A 208 -15.66 18.28 45.51
C LYS A 208 -14.49 19.02 44.84
N MET A 209 -14.63 20.33 44.64
CA MET A 209 -13.63 21.27 44.12
C MET A 209 -13.56 22.50 45.03
N GLU A 210 -12.47 23.25 44.91
CA GLU A 210 -12.37 24.57 45.55
C GLU A 210 -13.11 25.61 44.69
N LEU A 211 -14.14 26.24 45.24
CA LEU A 211 -14.81 27.37 44.59
C LEU A 211 -13.92 28.62 44.61
N ARG A 212 -14.28 29.62 43.81
CA ARG A 212 -13.72 30.98 43.86
C ARG A 212 -14.87 31.98 43.75
N PRO A 213 -14.73 33.19 44.32
CA PRO A 213 -15.69 34.27 44.12
C PRO A 213 -15.96 34.47 42.63
N SER A 214 -17.20 34.72 42.27
CA SER A 214 -17.57 34.95 40.88
C SER A 214 -17.32 36.39 40.46
N THR A 215 -17.45 36.63 39.16
CA THR A 215 -17.52 37.97 38.59
C THR A 215 -18.72 38.76 39.12
N LEU A 216 -19.81 38.11 39.56
CA LEU A 216 -20.96 38.75 40.22
C LEU A 216 -20.60 39.24 41.62
N ASP A 217 -19.95 38.40 42.43
CA ASP A 217 -19.50 38.77 43.78
C ASP A 217 -18.56 39.97 43.77
N ALA A 218 -17.52 39.89 42.94
CA ALA A 218 -16.50 40.92 42.86
C ALA A 218 -17.06 42.22 42.24
N TYR A 219 -18.01 42.13 41.30
CA TYR A 219 -18.74 43.29 40.79
C TYR A 219 -19.64 43.93 41.85
N ALA A 220 -20.35 43.12 42.64
CA ALA A 220 -21.18 43.62 43.73
C ALA A 220 -20.33 44.29 44.81
N LEU A 221 -19.20 43.70 45.19
CA LEU A 221 -18.22 44.34 46.07
C LEU A 221 -17.65 45.63 45.46
N ALA A 222 -17.41 45.72 44.15
CA ALA A 222 -17.08 46.99 43.51
C ALA A 222 -18.14 48.07 43.76
N LYS A 223 -19.44 47.73 43.71
CA LYS A 223 -20.52 48.69 43.97
C LYS A 223 -20.78 48.97 45.46
N VAL A 224 -20.41 48.06 46.37
CA VAL A 224 -20.46 48.25 47.83
C VAL A 224 -19.30 49.15 48.28
N TYR A 225 -18.10 48.94 47.74
CA TYR A 225 -16.87 49.65 48.06
C TYR A 225 -16.48 50.74 47.05
N ALA A 226 -17.43 51.23 46.25
CA ALA A 226 -17.19 52.28 45.26
C ALA A 226 -16.60 53.58 45.89
N TRP A 227 -16.85 53.78 47.20
CA TRP A 227 -16.25 54.85 47.99
C TRP A 227 -14.71 54.78 48.07
N LEU A 228 -14.09 53.62 47.86
CA LEU A 228 -12.63 53.47 47.78
C LEU A 228 -12.01 54.18 46.56
N ALA A 229 -12.82 54.53 45.55
CA ALA A 229 -12.39 55.35 44.42
C ALA A 229 -12.32 56.85 44.77
N THR A 230 -13.18 57.33 45.67
CA THR A 230 -13.21 58.74 46.13
C THR A 230 -12.44 58.96 47.43
N GLY A 231 -12.09 57.89 48.15
CA GLY A 231 -11.41 57.93 49.44
C GLY A 231 -12.29 58.40 50.61
N SER A 232 -13.57 58.70 50.38
CA SER A 232 -14.50 59.24 51.38
C SER A 232 -15.61 58.23 51.65
N PHE A 233 -15.63 57.63 52.84
CA PHE A 233 -16.60 56.58 53.18
C PHE A 233 -18.06 57.07 53.06
N VAL A 234 -18.85 56.34 52.28
CA VAL A 234 -20.31 56.51 52.16
C VAL A 234 -20.94 55.13 52.39
N PRO A 235 -21.87 54.97 53.36
CA PRO A 235 -22.52 53.69 53.61
C PRO A 235 -23.39 53.28 52.40
N PRO A 236 -23.33 52.02 51.93
CA PRO A 236 -24.08 51.57 50.77
C PRO A 236 -25.56 51.35 51.10
N SER A 237 -26.44 51.55 50.11
CA SER A 237 -27.85 51.15 50.20
C SER A 237 -28.01 49.63 50.16
N LYS A 238 -28.91 49.04 50.97
CA LYS A 238 -29.40 47.68 50.71
C LYS A 238 -30.11 47.65 49.35
N ARG A 239 -29.71 46.75 48.46
CA ARG A 239 -30.28 46.58 47.10
C ARG A 239 -29.84 45.25 46.48
N THR A 240 -30.52 44.84 45.43
CA THR A 240 -30.05 43.82 44.49
C THR A 240 -29.10 44.44 43.46
N ILE A 241 -28.14 43.66 42.95
CA ILE A 241 -27.16 44.06 41.94
C ILE A 241 -27.09 42.98 40.86
N SER A 242 -27.49 43.29 39.63
CA SER A 242 -27.30 42.43 38.46
C SER A 242 -25.92 42.63 37.85
N LEU A 243 -25.31 41.55 37.35
CA LEU A 243 -24.07 41.62 36.56
C LEU A 243 -24.38 42.22 35.18
N PRO A 244 -23.58 43.18 34.65
CA PRO A 244 -23.78 43.70 33.31
C PRO A 244 -23.34 42.66 32.28
N SER A 245 -24.08 42.53 31.18
CA SER A 245 -23.83 41.56 30.11
C SER A 245 -22.46 41.65 29.43
N SER A 246 -21.71 42.73 29.64
CA SER A 246 -20.30 42.88 29.23
C SER A 246 -19.30 42.12 30.11
N ILE A 247 -19.71 41.59 31.25
CA ILE A 247 -18.90 40.78 32.16
C ILE A 247 -19.46 39.34 32.16
N PRO A 248 -18.68 38.31 31.78
CA PRO A 248 -19.16 36.93 31.78
C PRO A 248 -19.33 36.39 33.20
N TYR A 249 -20.46 35.72 33.47
CA TYR A 249 -20.76 35.13 34.78
C TYR A 249 -19.97 33.83 35.00
N ARG A 250 -18.90 33.92 35.82
CA ARG A 250 -17.92 32.85 36.02
C ARG A 250 -17.21 32.98 37.37
N MET A 251 -16.84 31.86 37.99
CA MET A 251 -15.83 31.84 39.05
C MET A 251 -14.51 32.45 38.55
N LEU A 252 -13.92 33.31 39.36
CA LEU A 252 -12.62 33.92 39.11
C LEU A 252 -11.48 32.92 39.34
N LEU A 253 -10.28 33.26 38.85
CA LEU A 253 -9.06 32.42 38.94
C LEU A 253 -9.19 31.01 38.34
N TYR A 254 -10.28 30.71 37.63
CA TYR A 254 -10.43 29.54 36.79
C TYR A 254 -10.30 29.95 35.32
N TYR A 255 -9.48 29.19 34.57
CA TYR A 255 -9.12 29.44 33.19
C TYR A 255 -9.40 28.23 32.30
N LYS A 256 -9.77 28.46 31.05
CA LYS A 256 -10.16 27.41 30.11
C LYS A 256 -8.97 26.93 29.29
N LEU A 257 -8.65 25.65 29.43
CA LEU A 257 -7.77 24.93 28.50
C LEU A 257 -8.62 24.27 27.42
N THR A 258 -8.50 24.77 26.19
CA THR A 258 -9.19 24.24 25.01
C THR A 258 -8.19 23.41 24.20
N VAL A 259 -8.42 22.09 24.15
CA VAL A 259 -7.64 21.15 23.33
C VAL A 259 -8.47 20.80 22.10
N VAL A 260 -7.86 20.85 20.91
CA VAL A 260 -8.53 20.54 19.63
C VAL A 260 -7.67 19.56 18.83
N SER A 261 -8.30 18.58 18.18
CA SER A 261 -7.66 17.77 17.14
C SER A 261 -8.63 17.58 15.97
N GLU A 262 -8.08 17.41 14.77
CA GLU A 262 -8.82 17.08 13.55
C GLU A 262 -9.00 15.56 13.41
N TYR A 263 -8.00 14.79 13.86
CA TYR A 263 -8.00 13.32 13.88
C TYR A 263 -7.68 12.82 15.29
N GLY A 264 -8.24 11.67 15.69
CA GLY A 264 -7.97 11.04 16.98
C GLY A 264 -8.55 11.76 18.19
N ASN A 265 -8.78 11.01 19.27
CA ASN A 265 -9.34 11.54 20.51
C ASN A 265 -8.28 12.22 21.37
N VAL A 266 -8.65 13.34 21.99
CA VAL A 266 -7.78 14.12 22.86
C VAL A 266 -8.43 14.37 24.22
N SER A 267 -7.61 14.35 25.27
CA SER A 267 -8.01 14.57 26.66
C SER A 267 -7.15 15.67 27.31
N GLY A 268 -7.59 16.16 28.48
CA GLY A 268 -6.95 17.28 29.18
C GLY A 268 -7.51 18.67 28.86
N GLY A 269 -8.60 18.77 28.09
CA GLY A 269 -9.38 20.01 27.97
C GLY A 269 -10.32 20.21 29.16
N GLY A 270 -10.55 21.46 29.58
CA GLY A 270 -11.42 21.76 30.72
C GLY A 270 -11.20 23.14 31.35
N TRP A 271 -11.78 23.35 32.52
CA TRP A 271 -11.53 24.51 33.38
C TRP A 271 -10.53 24.14 34.48
N TYR A 272 -9.46 24.91 34.61
CA TYR A 272 -8.37 24.68 35.56
C TYR A 272 -8.15 25.90 36.45
N LEU A 273 -7.86 25.65 37.73
CA LEU A 273 -7.52 26.68 38.71
C LEU A 273 -6.16 27.33 38.37
N GLU A 274 -6.01 28.62 38.67
CA GLU A 274 -4.76 29.36 38.53
C GLU A 274 -3.56 28.63 39.17
N GLY A 275 -2.53 28.40 38.36
CA GLY A 275 -1.31 27.68 38.75
C GLY A 275 -1.43 26.15 38.74
N ALA A 276 -2.58 25.56 38.42
CA ALA A 276 -2.74 24.12 38.29
C ALA A 276 -1.96 23.55 37.09
N LEU A 277 -1.57 22.28 37.20
CA LEU A 277 -0.96 21.52 36.10
C LEU A 277 -2.04 20.70 35.39
N ALA A 278 -2.18 20.89 34.08
CA ALA A 278 -3.07 20.14 33.22
C ALA A 278 -2.26 19.23 32.29
N THR A 279 -2.58 17.94 32.26
CA THR A 279 -1.99 16.98 31.33
C THR A 279 -2.89 16.85 30.11
N VAL A 280 -2.37 17.21 28.94
CA VAL A 280 -3.02 17.05 27.63
C VAL A 280 -2.44 15.83 26.94
N LYS A 281 -3.31 14.97 26.41
CA LYS A 281 -2.92 13.70 25.78
C LYS A 281 -3.71 13.49 24.49
N LEU A 282 -3.04 12.94 23.48
CA LEU A 282 -3.66 12.33 22.30
C LEU A 282 -3.64 10.81 22.47
N ASP A 283 -4.79 10.15 22.31
CA ASP A 283 -4.93 8.72 22.63
C ASP A 283 -4.27 7.82 21.57
N GLN A 284 -4.21 8.26 20.31
CA GLN A 284 -3.60 7.54 19.20
C GLN A 284 -2.82 8.52 18.29
N PRO A 285 -1.48 8.37 18.13
CA PRO A 285 -0.68 9.26 17.29
C PRO A 285 -0.71 8.91 15.79
N ILE A 286 -1.42 7.83 15.41
CA ILE A 286 -1.65 7.43 14.02
C ILE A 286 -3.12 7.05 13.90
N VAL A 287 -3.80 7.55 12.88
CA VAL A 287 -5.23 7.30 12.60
C VAL A 287 -5.38 6.90 11.14
N GLU A 288 -5.75 5.65 10.88
CA GLU A 288 -6.08 5.18 9.53
C GLU A 288 -7.39 5.84 9.06
N LEU A 289 -7.36 6.51 7.91
CA LEU A 289 -8.51 7.25 7.36
C LEU A 289 -9.24 6.42 6.29
N SER A 290 -8.50 5.69 5.47
CA SER A 290 -9.02 4.70 4.52
C SER A 290 -7.91 3.74 4.08
N LYS A 291 -8.19 2.77 3.19
CA LYS A 291 -7.20 1.79 2.74
C LYS A 291 -6.01 2.48 2.06
N GLY A 292 -4.87 2.53 2.75
CA GLY A 292 -3.64 3.16 2.26
C GLY A 292 -3.57 4.67 2.47
N VAL A 293 -4.43 5.26 3.31
CA VAL A 293 -4.42 6.68 3.69
C VAL A 293 -4.53 6.80 5.21
N ARG A 294 -3.58 7.49 5.85
CA ARG A 294 -3.59 7.71 7.31
C ARG A 294 -3.13 9.11 7.70
N ALA A 295 -3.60 9.60 8.83
CA ALA A 295 -3.06 10.77 9.50
C ALA A 295 -2.01 10.35 10.54
N VAL A 296 -0.87 11.03 10.59
CA VAL A 296 0.19 10.86 11.60
C VAL A 296 0.39 12.16 12.38
N PHE A 297 0.42 12.05 13.71
CA PHE A 297 0.60 13.19 14.61
C PHE A 297 2.00 13.78 14.47
N ARG A 298 2.06 15.11 14.29
CA ARG A 298 3.31 15.87 14.09
C ARG A 298 3.75 16.61 15.37
N GLY A 299 2.83 16.86 16.29
CA GLY A 299 3.06 17.66 17.49
C GLY A 299 1.89 18.59 17.83
N TRP A 300 1.99 19.29 18.94
CA TRP A 300 1.04 20.31 19.39
C TRP A 300 1.43 21.72 18.90
N THR A 301 0.45 22.59 18.73
CA THR A 301 0.60 24.01 18.42
C THR A 301 -0.47 24.88 19.10
N GLY A 302 -0.39 26.20 18.91
CA GLY A 302 -1.20 27.20 19.61
C GLY A 302 -0.36 27.92 20.65
N ASP A 303 -0.88 28.07 21.87
CA ASP A 303 -0.16 28.65 23.01
C ASP A 303 1.02 27.80 23.47
N VAL A 304 0.96 26.48 23.25
CA VAL A 304 2.00 25.50 23.59
C VAL A 304 2.40 24.73 22.34
N LYS A 305 3.71 24.45 22.21
CA LYS A 305 4.29 23.67 21.11
C LYS A 305 5.16 22.55 21.69
N SER A 306 4.89 21.31 21.28
CA SER A 306 5.79 20.16 21.50
C SER A 306 5.61 19.15 20.37
N ARG A 307 6.45 18.11 20.32
CA ARG A 307 6.27 16.91 19.49
C ARG A 307 5.75 15.70 20.28
N ASP A 308 5.73 15.80 21.61
CA ASP A 308 5.31 14.70 22.48
C ASP A 308 3.79 14.47 22.40
N VAL A 309 3.38 13.20 22.43
CA VAL A 309 1.96 12.78 22.36
C VAL A 309 1.18 13.17 23.63
N GLU A 310 1.90 13.34 24.74
CA GLU A 310 1.38 13.78 26.03
C GLU A 310 2.25 14.93 26.57
N ILE A 311 1.62 16.01 27.05
CA ILE A 311 2.29 17.21 27.55
C ILE A 311 1.65 17.69 28.86
N SER A 312 2.44 18.29 29.75
CA SER A 312 1.95 18.93 30.98
C SER A 312 2.10 20.45 30.90
N ILE A 313 1.01 21.18 31.16
CA ILE A 313 0.91 22.64 30.99
C ILE A 313 0.48 23.27 32.31
N LYS A 314 1.16 24.34 32.75
CA LYS A 314 0.77 25.08 33.96
C LYS A 314 -0.13 26.27 33.59
N ILE A 315 -1.36 26.28 34.09
CA ILE A 315 -2.42 27.17 33.60
C ILE A 315 -2.49 28.47 34.42
N TYR A 316 -2.22 29.60 33.75
CA TYR A 316 -2.29 30.95 34.33
C TYR A 316 -3.21 31.92 33.56
N ARG A 317 -3.76 31.47 32.42
CA ARG A 317 -4.73 32.17 31.58
C ARG A 317 -5.47 31.18 30.70
N ASP A 318 -6.52 31.63 30.03
CA ASP A 318 -7.15 30.84 28.97
C ASP A 318 -6.11 30.47 27.90
N THR A 319 -6.10 29.19 27.52
CA THR A 319 -5.01 28.54 26.78
C THR A 319 -5.61 27.64 25.71
N THR A 320 -5.16 27.75 24.46
CA THR A 320 -5.60 26.91 23.35
C THR A 320 -4.45 26.10 22.79
N VAL A 321 -4.64 24.78 22.72
CA VAL A 321 -3.70 23.83 22.15
C VAL A 321 -4.39 23.05 21.03
N LYS A 322 -3.72 22.88 19.89
CA LYS A 322 -4.22 22.18 18.71
C LYS A 322 -3.23 21.10 18.29
N ALA A 323 -3.69 19.90 17.99
CA ALA A 323 -2.86 18.89 17.37
C ALA A 323 -2.57 19.26 15.92
N LEU A 324 -1.32 19.07 15.48
CA LEU A 324 -0.90 19.11 14.09
C LEU A 324 -0.72 17.69 13.57
N TRP A 325 -1.12 17.50 12.31
CA TRP A 325 -1.07 16.21 11.63
C TRP A 325 -0.31 16.33 10.30
N LYS A 326 0.05 15.17 9.74
CA LYS A 326 0.45 14.98 8.35
C LYS A 326 -0.42 13.86 7.77
N ILE A 327 -0.82 13.99 6.51
CA ILE A 327 -1.34 12.85 5.76
C ILE A 327 -0.16 12.01 5.25
N GLN A 328 -0.32 10.69 5.31
CA GLN A 328 0.58 9.73 4.69
C GLN A 328 -0.21 8.79 3.79
N TYR A 329 0.43 8.40 2.69
CA TYR A 329 -0.10 7.45 1.72
C TYR A 329 0.79 6.21 1.66
N PHE A 330 0.15 5.05 1.46
CA PHE A 330 0.88 3.80 1.26
C PHE A 330 1.32 3.67 -0.20
N VAL A 331 2.61 3.43 -0.39
CA VAL A 331 3.25 3.18 -1.68
C VAL A 331 3.65 1.71 -1.71
N ASN A 332 3.19 0.98 -2.72
CA ASN A 332 3.52 -0.43 -2.93
C ASN A 332 4.28 -0.59 -4.25
N ILE A 333 5.53 -1.05 -4.17
CA ILE A 333 6.43 -1.29 -5.29
C ILE A 333 6.67 -2.80 -5.37
N SER A 334 6.31 -3.40 -6.50
CA SER A 334 6.44 -4.83 -6.77
C SER A 334 7.48 -5.07 -7.86
N THR A 335 8.55 -5.80 -7.55
CA THR A 335 9.65 -6.09 -8.47
C THR A 335 10.04 -7.56 -8.36
N ALA A 336 9.92 -8.32 -9.47
CA ALA A 336 10.03 -9.78 -9.43
C ALA A 336 11.48 -10.32 -9.43
N TYR A 337 12.44 -9.56 -9.98
CA TYR A 337 13.81 -10.06 -10.26
C TYR A 337 14.95 -9.18 -9.73
N ALA A 338 14.69 -7.92 -9.40
CA ALA A 338 15.66 -6.97 -8.85
C ALA A 338 15.00 -6.09 -7.78
N ASN A 339 15.78 -5.45 -6.90
CA ASN A 339 15.24 -4.49 -5.94
C ASN A 339 14.98 -3.12 -6.61
N ALA A 340 14.21 -2.28 -5.93
CA ALA A 340 14.11 -0.85 -6.21
C ALA A 340 14.78 -0.03 -5.09
N SER A 341 15.32 1.13 -5.44
CA SER A 341 15.95 2.10 -4.53
C SER A 341 15.01 2.68 -3.45
N VAL A 342 13.71 2.44 -3.59
CA VAL A 342 12.64 2.83 -2.69
C VAL A 342 11.80 1.59 -2.39
N SER A 343 11.55 1.31 -1.11
CA SER A 343 10.77 0.16 -0.66
C SER A 343 9.28 0.47 -0.54
N SER A 344 8.44 -0.57 -0.48
CA SER A 344 7.02 -0.41 -0.13
C SER A 344 6.88 0.09 1.31
N GLY A 345 6.05 1.10 1.53
CA GLY A 345 5.94 1.77 2.83
C GLY A 345 4.96 2.94 2.86
N TRP A 346 4.93 3.63 4.00
CA TRP A 346 4.14 4.83 4.20
C TRP A 346 5.00 6.08 4.03
N TYR A 347 4.57 6.99 3.16
CA TYR A 347 5.28 8.22 2.84
C TYR A 347 4.40 9.44 3.08
N ASP A 348 5.02 10.57 3.44
CA ASP A 348 4.32 11.84 3.66
C ASP A 348 3.71 12.35 2.35
N GLU A 349 2.52 12.94 2.44
CA GLU A 349 1.89 13.70 1.36
C GLU A 349 2.86 14.75 0.78
N GLY A 350 2.97 14.79 -0.54
CA GLY A 350 3.88 15.68 -1.27
C GLY A 350 5.35 15.23 -1.29
N THR A 351 5.68 14.02 -0.84
CA THR A 351 7.05 13.47 -0.98
C THR A 351 7.37 13.19 -2.46
N ASP A 352 8.49 13.69 -2.96
CA ASP A 352 9.07 13.27 -4.25
C ASP A 352 9.85 11.94 -4.07
N LEU A 353 9.33 10.86 -4.64
CA LEU A 353 9.99 9.56 -4.66
C LEU A 353 10.72 9.34 -5.99
N LYS A 354 12.05 9.37 -5.96
CA LYS A 354 12.91 8.93 -7.07
C LYS A 354 13.15 7.41 -6.97
N ILE A 355 12.43 6.65 -7.77
CA ILE A 355 12.43 5.18 -7.75
C ILE A 355 13.26 4.66 -8.94
N GLU A 356 14.16 3.74 -8.68
CA GLU A 356 15.15 3.23 -9.64
C GLU A 356 15.39 1.74 -9.38
N LEU A 357 15.42 0.91 -10.41
CA LEU A 357 15.83 -0.49 -10.26
C LEU A 357 17.36 -0.59 -10.09
N GLU A 358 17.81 -1.43 -9.17
CA GLU A 358 19.25 -1.69 -8.97
C GLU A 358 19.86 -2.40 -10.20
N ASP A 359 19.15 -3.40 -10.73
CA ASP A 359 19.49 -4.11 -11.96
C ASP A 359 18.37 -3.98 -13.00
N THR A 360 18.74 -3.89 -14.27
CA THR A 360 17.79 -3.89 -15.41
C THR A 360 17.90 -5.14 -16.29
N LEU A 361 18.88 -5.98 -16.02
CA LEU A 361 19.10 -7.27 -16.67
C LEU A 361 19.60 -8.25 -15.61
N VAL A 362 18.80 -9.25 -15.30
CA VAL A 362 19.07 -10.24 -14.24
C VAL A 362 19.24 -11.61 -14.91
N TYR A 363 20.43 -12.19 -14.78
CA TYR A 363 20.66 -13.57 -15.19
C TYR A 363 20.00 -14.52 -14.18
N LEU A 364 19.27 -15.50 -14.69
CA LEU A 364 18.62 -16.55 -13.92
C LEU A 364 19.34 -17.88 -14.19
N ASP A 365 18.95 -18.93 -13.47
CA ASP A 365 19.45 -20.28 -13.73
C ASP A 365 19.04 -20.82 -15.11
N ASN A 366 19.69 -21.90 -15.54
CA ASN A 366 19.35 -22.66 -16.74
C ASN A 366 19.21 -21.78 -18.00
N GLU A 367 20.28 -21.05 -18.34
CA GLU A 367 20.40 -20.27 -19.59
C GLU A 367 19.20 -19.34 -19.87
N THR A 368 18.65 -18.75 -18.81
CA THR A 368 17.49 -17.84 -18.81
C THR A 368 17.90 -16.48 -18.24
N ARG A 369 17.27 -15.38 -18.68
CA ARG A 369 17.43 -14.06 -18.05
C ARG A 369 16.14 -13.23 -18.10
N ALA A 370 15.99 -12.32 -17.16
CA ALA A 370 14.95 -11.30 -17.17
C ALA A 370 15.53 -9.94 -17.58
N VAL A 371 14.89 -9.25 -18.53
CA VAL A 371 15.24 -7.89 -18.95
C VAL A 371 14.08 -6.96 -18.59
N PHE A 372 14.35 -5.84 -17.92
CA PHE A 372 13.31 -4.88 -17.56
C PHE A 372 12.69 -4.27 -18.82
N LEU A 373 11.35 -4.24 -18.87
CA LEU A 373 10.59 -3.72 -20.01
C LEU A 373 9.97 -2.35 -19.70
N ARG A 374 9.30 -2.22 -18.55
CA ARG A 374 8.64 -0.98 -18.08
C ARG A 374 8.07 -1.11 -16.68
N TRP A 375 7.95 0.02 -15.99
CA TRP A 375 7.00 0.19 -14.89
C TRP A 375 5.57 0.28 -15.41
N VAL A 376 4.61 -0.28 -14.66
CA VAL A 376 3.16 -0.09 -14.83
C VAL A 376 2.51 0.23 -13.48
N GLY A 377 1.25 0.68 -13.51
CA GLY A 377 0.49 1.06 -12.32
C GLY A 377 0.30 2.58 -12.24
N ALA A 378 0.89 3.22 -11.23
CA ALA A 378 0.84 4.67 -11.02
C ALA A 378 1.49 5.48 -12.15
N VAL A 379 2.41 4.87 -12.91
CA VAL A 379 2.96 5.40 -14.17
C VAL A 379 3.23 4.24 -15.12
N ASN A 380 3.15 4.50 -16.44
CA ASN A 380 3.64 3.59 -17.47
C ASN A 380 4.92 4.19 -18.07
N SER A 381 6.08 3.57 -17.84
CA SER A 381 7.38 4.10 -18.26
C SER A 381 8.40 3.00 -18.54
N SER A 382 9.05 3.02 -19.71
CA SER A 382 10.19 2.15 -20.04
C SER A 382 11.53 2.62 -19.47
N SER A 383 11.57 3.79 -18.82
CA SER A 383 12.76 4.19 -18.04
C SER A 383 12.82 3.39 -16.75
N PRO A 384 13.96 2.76 -16.39
CA PRO A 384 14.11 2.06 -15.12
C PRO A 384 14.10 3.01 -13.91
N GLN A 385 14.47 4.28 -14.14
CA GLN A 385 14.41 5.38 -13.19
C GLN A 385 13.17 6.24 -13.46
N ILE A 386 12.35 6.48 -12.43
CA ILE A 386 11.15 7.32 -12.46
C ILE A 386 11.12 8.24 -11.23
N THR A 387 10.32 9.31 -11.29
CA THR A 387 10.05 10.18 -10.13
C THR A 387 8.55 10.42 -10.02
N LEU A 388 7.99 10.26 -8.82
CA LEU A 388 6.56 10.42 -8.55
C LEU A 388 6.33 11.25 -7.27
N VAL A 389 5.32 12.13 -7.30
CA VAL A 389 4.82 12.81 -6.10
C VAL A 389 3.85 11.87 -5.37
N VAL A 390 3.97 11.77 -4.05
CA VAL A 390 3.03 11.03 -3.20
C VAL A 390 1.79 11.90 -2.90
N ASP A 391 0.83 11.91 -3.82
CA ASP A 391 -0.46 12.64 -3.72
C ASP A 391 -1.65 11.73 -3.38
N LYS A 392 -1.47 10.41 -3.43
CA LYS A 392 -2.48 9.36 -3.19
C LYS A 392 -1.77 8.00 -2.96
N PRO A 393 -2.47 6.92 -2.59
CA PRO A 393 -1.85 5.59 -2.52
C PRO A 393 -1.33 5.18 -3.89
N LEU A 394 -0.06 4.75 -3.96
CA LEU A 394 0.59 4.39 -5.22
C LEU A 394 0.80 2.87 -5.30
N PHE A 395 0.57 2.31 -6.48
CA PHE A 395 0.94 0.94 -6.82
C PHE A 395 1.85 0.96 -8.04
N LEU A 396 2.97 0.26 -7.98
CA LEU A 396 3.93 0.12 -9.08
C LEU A 396 4.33 -1.35 -9.22
N GLU A 397 4.45 -1.77 -10.47
CA GLU A 397 4.92 -3.10 -10.83
C GLU A 397 5.96 -2.99 -11.95
N ALA A 398 7.14 -3.57 -11.74
CA ALA A 398 8.15 -3.69 -12.80
C ALA A 398 7.81 -4.91 -13.67
N VAL A 399 7.49 -4.66 -14.95
CA VAL A 399 7.26 -5.68 -15.97
C VAL A 399 8.58 -6.06 -16.60
N TRP A 400 8.81 -7.37 -16.74
CA TRP A 400 10.05 -7.94 -17.28
C TRP A 400 9.76 -8.81 -18.50
N GLN A 401 10.64 -8.72 -19.49
CA GLN A 401 10.71 -9.62 -20.63
C GLN A 401 11.67 -10.76 -20.30
N ILE A 402 11.16 -11.99 -20.25
CA ILE A 402 12.01 -13.18 -20.13
C ILE A 402 12.67 -13.47 -21.47
N GLN A 403 13.94 -13.87 -21.44
CA GLN A 403 14.71 -14.30 -22.59
C GLN A 403 15.45 -15.61 -22.28
N PHE A 404 15.59 -16.46 -23.30
CA PHE A 404 16.34 -17.71 -23.23
C PHE A 404 17.53 -17.67 -24.19
N TRP A 405 18.60 -18.38 -23.84
CA TRP A 405 19.69 -18.64 -24.76
C TRP A 405 19.25 -19.64 -25.83
N VAL A 406 19.53 -19.30 -27.09
CA VAL A 406 19.43 -20.23 -28.21
C VAL A 406 20.81 -20.36 -28.83
N GLU A 407 21.32 -21.59 -28.86
CA GLU A 407 22.56 -21.97 -29.53
C GLU A 407 22.25 -22.73 -30.82
N ILE A 408 22.70 -22.19 -31.96
CA ILE A 408 22.57 -22.84 -33.27
C ILE A 408 23.97 -23.09 -33.82
N ARG A 409 24.32 -24.36 -34.05
CA ARG A 409 25.62 -24.81 -34.55
C ARG A 409 25.49 -25.48 -35.91
N SER A 410 26.47 -25.28 -36.78
CA SER A 410 26.56 -25.91 -38.10
C SER A 410 28.01 -25.93 -38.55
N ALA A 411 28.46 -27.03 -39.16
CA ALA A 411 29.85 -27.24 -39.51
C ALA A 411 30.27 -26.58 -40.84
N PHE A 412 29.36 -26.46 -41.81
CA PHE A 412 29.70 -26.12 -43.20
C PHE A 412 29.08 -24.81 -43.72
N SER A 413 27.98 -24.35 -43.15
CA SER A 413 27.36 -23.04 -43.48
C SER A 413 26.84 -22.36 -42.22
N SER A 414 26.92 -21.04 -42.15
CA SER A 414 26.42 -20.28 -41.00
C SER A 414 24.90 -20.45 -40.83
N PRO A 415 24.39 -20.48 -39.59
CA PRO A 415 22.96 -20.35 -39.32
C PRO A 415 22.31 -19.12 -39.99
N VAL A 416 21.01 -19.21 -40.26
CA VAL A 416 20.17 -18.07 -40.70
C VAL A 416 20.09 -17.02 -39.58
N ASN A 417 19.70 -17.46 -38.39
CA ASN A 417 19.70 -16.66 -37.16
C ASN A 417 20.87 -17.07 -36.25
N ALA A 418 21.54 -16.11 -35.61
CA ALA A 418 22.74 -16.37 -34.82
C ALA A 418 22.43 -16.94 -33.42
N SER A 419 23.37 -17.65 -32.81
CA SER A 419 23.28 -17.98 -31.38
C SER A 419 23.20 -16.70 -30.54
N GLY A 420 22.27 -16.65 -29.59
CA GLY A 420 21.95 -15.41 -28.87
C GLY A 420 20.83 -15.55 -27.84
N TRP A 421 20.42 -14.42 -27.29
CA TRP A 421 19.29 -14.32 -26.36
C TRP A 421 18.02 -13.89 -27.09
N TYR A 422 17.01 -14.76 -27.09
CA TYR A 422 15.72 -14.55 -27.76
C TYR A 422 14.59 -14.46 -26.72
N ASN A 423 13.53 -13.73 -27.04
CA ASN A 423 12.44 -13.48 -26.10
C ASN A 423 11.55 -14.70 -25.93
N LEU A 424 11.00 -14.89 -24.71
CA LEU A 424 9.92 -15.85 -24.46
C LEU A 424 8.77 -15.58 -25.45
N SER A 425 8.30 -16.63 -26.12
CA SER A 425 7.30 -16.65 -27.20
C SER A 425 7.71 -16.02 -28.54
N GLU A 426 8.98 -15.66 -28.72
CA GLU A 426 9.50 -15.24 -30.02
C GLU A 426 9.50 -16.41 -31.01
N LYS A 427 9.16 -16.13 -32.27
CA LYS A 427 9.26 -17.11 -33.36
C LYS A 427 10.62 -17.00 -34.03
N LEU A 428 11.32 -18.13 -34.09
CA LEU A 428 12.67 -18.23 -34.62
C LEU A 428 12.71 -19.21 -35.78
N THR A 429 13.21 -18.77 -36.93
CA THR A 429 13.52 -19.66 -38.06
C THR A 429 14.90 -20.28 -37.84
N VAL A 430 14.95 -21.61 -37.73
CA VAL A 430 16.18 -22.39 -37.58
C VAL A 430 16.51 -23.00 -38.93
N GLY A 431 17.59 -22.50 -39.54
CA GLY A 431 18.10 -22.91 -40.84
C GLY A 431 19.57 -22.56 -40.99
N VAL A 432 20.19 -22.91 -42.11
CA VAL A 432 21.52 -22.44 -42.53
C VAL A 432 21.40 -21.64 -43.84
N LYS A 433 22.32 -20.68 -44.06
CA LYS A 433 22.28 -19.80 -45.23
C LYS A 433 22.44 -20.55 -46.56
N GLU A 434 23.23 -21.61 -46.56
CA GLU A 434 23.42 -22.51 -47.70
C GLU A 434 23.10 -23.94 -47.23
N PRO A 435 21.90 -24.48 -47.52
CA PRO A 435 21.50 -25.82 -47.05
C PRO A 435 22.10 -26.97 -47.88
N VAL A 436 22.74 -26.63 -49.01
CA VAL A 436 23.51 -27.53 -49.87
C VAL A 436 24.83 -26.84 -50.17
N LEU A 437 25.94 -27.47 -49.79
CA LEU A 437 27.30 -27.01 -50.10
C LEU A 437 27.90 -27.96 -51.14
N ASP A 438 28.05 -27.50 -52.37
CA ASP A 438 28.75 -28.23 -53.44
C ASP A 438 30.27 -28.18 -53.19
N LEU A 439 30.94 -29.33 -53.25
CA LEU A 439 32.40 -29.43 -53.09
C LEU A 439 33.14 -29.55 -54.43
N SER A 440 32.41 -29.47 -55.55
CA SER A 440 32.79 -29.92 -56.89
C SER A 440 33.09 -31.43 -56.96
N ASN A 441 33.47 -31.92 -58.15
CA ASN A 441 33.76 -33.34 -58.41
C ASN A 441 32.64 -34.29 -57.95
N ASP A 442 31.42 -34.03 -58.41
CA ASP A 442 30.25 -34.90 -58.18
C ASP A 442 30.01 -35.21 -56.68
N THR A 443 30.34 -34.27 -55.78
CA THR A 443 30.30 -34.42 -54.32
C THR A 443 29.71 -33.18 -53.64
N ARG A 444 28.80 -33.35 -52.67
CA ARG A 444 28.21 -32.24 -51.89
C ARG A 444 27.92 -32.61 -50.43
N TYR A 445 27.70 -31.61 -49.59
CA TYR A 445 27.05 -31.76 -48.29
C TYR A 445 25.64 -31.19 -48.33
N VAL A 446 24.68 -31.85 -47.66
CA VAL A 446 23.27 -31.42 -47.56
C VAL A 446 22.81 -31.49 -46.11
N VAL A 447 22.09 -30.47 -45.63
CA VAL A 447 21.39 -30.54 -44.33
C VAL A 447 20.16 -31.44 -44.47
N LYS A 448 20.13 -32.56 -43.73
CA LYS A 448 19.01 -33.51 -43.69
C LYS A 448 18.08 -33.28 -42.50
N GLY A 449 18.54 -32.54 -41.50
CA GLY A 449 17.82 -32.30 -40.26
C GLY A 449 18.63 -31.52 -39.24
N TRP A 450 18.11 -31.44 -38.03
CA TRP A 450 18.69 -30.80 -36.86
C TRP A 450 18.60 -31.74 -35.65
N ARG A 451 19.58 -31.69 -34.75
CA ARG A 451 19.61 -32.46 -33.48
C ARG A 451 19.88 -31.57 -32.28
N GLY A 452 19.51 -32.03 -31.09
CA GLY A 452 19.79 -31.36 -29.82
C GLY A 452 18.56 -31.33 -28.92
N THR A 453 18.16 -30.14 -28.45
CA THR A 453 16.89 -29.94 -27.70
C THR A 453 15.68 -30.41 -28.51
N LEU A 454 15.72 -30.23 -29.82
CA LEU A 454 14.74 -30.76 -30.78
C LEU A 454 15.46 -31.60 -31.84
N ASN A 455 14.77 -32.62 -32.35
CA ASN A 455 15.22 -33.43 -33.47
C ASN A 455 14.21 -33.27 -34.62
N VAL A 456 14.61 -32.64 -35.72
CA VAL A 456 13.72 -32.22 -36.82
C VAL A 456 14.33 -32.61 -38.16
N SER A 457 13.52 -33.07 -39.12
CA SER A 457 13.97 -33.39 -40.48
C SER A 457 13.73 -32.22 -41.44
N GLY A 458 14.58 -32.12 -42.47
CA GLY A 458 14.62 -30.99 -43.40
C GLY A 458 15.69 -29.95 -43.05
N ALA A 459 15.97 -29.04 -43.99
CA ALA A 459 17.04 -28.07 -43.85
C ALA A 459 16.68 -26.87 -42.93
N GLU A 460 15.40 -26.55 -42.80
CA GLU A 460 14.88 -25.37 -42.11
C GLU A 460 13.52 -25.66 -41.44
N PHE A 461 13.26 -25.03 -40.29
CA PHE A 461 11.97 -25.08 -39.59
C PHE A 461 11.73 -23.83 -38.73
N GLU A 462 10.47 -23.54 -38.38
CA GLU A 462 10.13 -22.54 -37.35
C GLU A 462 10.01 -23.19 -35.96
N VAL A 463 10.47 -22.48 -34.93
CA VAL A 463 10.28 -22.84 -33.51
C VAL A 463 9.83 -21.62 -32.70
N THR A 464 8.99 -21.83 -31.69
CA THR A 464 8.68 -20.81 -30.68
C THR A 464 9.66 -20.96 -29.52
N VAL A 465 10.32 -19.88 -29.11
CA VAL A 465 11.28 -19.91 -27.99
C VAL A 465 10.53 -19.88 -26.66
N ASP A 466 10.29 -21.06 -26.08
CA ASP A 466 9.67 -21.27 -24.77
C ASP A 466 10.65 -21.70 -23.66
N SER A 467 11.87 -22.04 -24.06
CA SER A 467 12.92 -22.66 -23.24
C SER A 467 14.29 -22.50 -23.92
N PRO A 468 15.42 -22.80 -23.23
CA PRO A 468 16.74 -22.78 -23.87
C PRO A 468 16.87 -23.85 -24.95
N LEU A 469 17.26 -23.44 -26.16
CA LEU A 469 17.40 -24.33 -27.31
C LEU A 469 18.88 -24.52 -27.65
N ARG A 470 19.32 -25.76 -27.85
CA ARG A 470 20.64 -26.08 -28.43
C ARG A 470 20.42 -26.98 -29.63
N LEU A 471 20.81 -26.52 -30.82
CA LEU A 471 20.46 -27.13 -32.10
C LEU A 471 21.70 -27.21 -33.00
N GLU A 472 21.94 -28.39 -33.59
CA GLU A 472 23.08 -28.66 -34.45
C GLU A 472 22.62 -29.25 -35.79
N ALA A 473 23.07 -28.66 -36.90
CA ALA A 473 22.72 -29.10 -38.25
C ALA A 473 23.29 -30.49 -38.57
N ILE A 474 22.42 -31.43 -38.95
CA ILE A 474 22.78 -32.77 -39.40
C ILE A 474 23.13 -32.70 -40.89
N TRP A 475 24.42 -32.59 -41.16
CA TRP A 475 24.98 -32.61 -42.51
C TRP A 475 25.30 -34.03 -42.96
N VAL A 476 24.79 -34.42 -44.12
CA VAL A 476 25.11 -35.69 -44.79
C VAL A 476 25.86 -35.40 -46.08
N ARG A 477 26.90 -36.19 -46.35
CA ARG A 477 27.65 -36.13 -47.61
C ARG A 477 26.91 -36.95 -48.67
N GLU A 478 26.79 -36.40 -49.86
CA GLU A 478 26.22 -37.09 -51.01
C GLU A 478 27.18 -37.07 -52.20
N TYR A 479 27.14 -38.13 -52.99
CA TYR A 479 27.84 -38.24 -54.27
C TYR A 479 26.84 -38.37 -55.41
N TYR A 480 27.17 -37.79 -56.56
CA TYR A 480 26.39 -38.00 -57.77
C TYR A 480 26.75 -39.35 -58.41
N VAL A 481 25.73 -40.15 -58.69
CA VAL A 481 25.83 -41.35 -59.52
C VAL A 481 25.19 -41.03 -60.86
N GLU A 482 26.01 -40.94 -61.89
CA GLU A 482 25.60 -40.80 -63.28
C GLU A 482 25.28 -42.19 -63.83
N ILE A 483 24.04 -42.43 -64.26
CA ILE A 483 23.61 -43.67 -64.89
C ILE A 483 23.30 -43.41 -66.37
N VAL A 484 24.11 -44.02 -67.24
CA VAL A 484 23.97 -43.92 -68.70
C VAL A 484 23.36 -45.21 -69.24
N THR A 485 22.29 -45.11 -70.01
CA THR A 485 21.75 -46.24 -70.78
C THR A 485 21.17 -45.75 -72.09
N ALA A 486 21.33 -46.53 -73.15
CA ALA A 486 20.75 -46.24 -74.46
C ALA A 486 19.31 -46.77 -74.61
N TYR A 487 18.90 -47.72 -73.76
CA TYR A 487 17.60 -48.40 -73.80
C TYR A 487 17.16 -48.78 -72.39
N GLY A 488 15.85 -48.90 -72.14
CA GLY A 488 15.28 -49.33 -70.85
C GLY A 488 15.50 -48.36 -69.67
N ALA A 489 14.47 -48.10 -68.87
CA ALA A 489 14.64 -47.28 -67.66
C ALA A 489 15.45 -48.03 -66.59
N VAL A 490 16.35 -47.32 -65.88
CA VAL A 490 17.09 -47.84 -64.72
C VAL A 490 16.46 -47.34 -63.43
N SER A 491 16.30 -48.23 -62.45
CA SER A 491 15.78 -47.91 -61.13
C SER A 491 16.70 -48.44 -60.01
N PRO A 492 17.06 -47.60 -59.01
CA PRO A 492 16.92 -46.14 -59.02
C PRO A 492 17.82 -45.48 -60.10
N GLY A 493 17.49 -44.25 -60.52
CA GLY A 493 18.12 -43.58 -61.68
C GLY A 493 19.36 -42.73 -61.34
N SER A 494 19.83 -41.90 -62.30
CA SER A 494 20.88 -40.91 -62.06
C SER A 494 20.47 -39.91 -60.98
N GLY A 495 21.35 -39.59 -60.04
CA GLY A 495 21.00 -38.74 -58.91
C GLY A 495 22.06 -38.65 -57.83
N TRP A 496 21.72 -37.93 -56.75
CA TRP A 496 22.56 -37.80 -55.56
C TRP A 496 22.22 -38.87 -54.53
N TYR A 497 23.25 -39.49 -53.96
CA TYR A 497 23.14 -40.63 -53.05
C TYR A 497 24.06 -40.45 -51.84
N GLU A 498 23.57 -40.81 -50.65
CA GLU A 498 24.27 -40.59 -49.38
C GLU A 498 25.52 -41.48 -49.22
N GLU A 499 26.58 -40.93 -48.63
CA GLU A 499 27.86 -41.61 -48.44
C GLU A 499 27.69 -42.93 -47.65
N GLY A 500 28.10 -44.04 -48.28
CA GLY A 500 28.00 -45.38 -47.74
C GLY A 500 26.66 -46.09 -47.97
N CYS A 501 25.66 -45.46 -48.61
CA CYS A 501 24.38 -46.11 -48.91
C CYS A 501 24.53 -47.26 -49.92
N LEU A 502 23.60 -48.21 -49.91
CA LEU A 502 23.56 -49.33 -50.86
C LEU A 502 22.44 -49.13 -51.89
N ILE A 503 22.79 -48.99 -53.17
CA ILE A 503 21.84 -48.93 -54.28
C ILE A 503 21.75 -50.29 -54.98
N ASN A 504 20.54 -50.70 -55.35
CA ASN A 504 20.26 -51.96 -56.05
C ASN A 504 19.72 -51.65 -57.45
N LEU A 505 20.61 -51.47 -58.41
CA LEU A 505 20.28 -51.06 -59.78
C LEU A 505 19.64 -52.21 -60.56
N THR A 506 18.48 -51.92 -61.15
CA THR A 506 17.71 -52.78 -62.05
C THR A 506 17.40 -52.05 -63.34
N VAL A 507 17.30 -52.80 -64.45
CA VAL A 507 16.70 -52.29 -65.69
C VAL A 507 15.25 -52.77 -65.73
N ALA A 508 14.30 -51.88 -65.99
CA ALA A 508 12.88 -52.20 -66.01
C ALA A 508 12.53 -53.28 -67.06
N GLU A 509 13.11 -53.17 -68.25
CA GLU A 509 12.99 -54.15 -69.33
C GLU A 509 14.37 -54.71 -69.67
N LYS A 510 14.56 -56.04 -69.63
CA LYS A 510 15.83 -56.66 -70.07
C LYS A 510 15.92 -56.84 -71.58
N ILE A 511 14.80 -56.71 -72.28
CA ILE A 511 14.68 -56.89 -73.73
C ILE A 511 13.76 -55.78 -74.23
N VAL A 512 14.29 -54.87 -75.05
CA VAL A 512 13.54 -53.77 -75.66
C VAL A 512 13.43 -54.04 -77.16
N ASP A 513 12.22 -54.31 -77.65
CA ASP A 513 11.98 -54.41 -79.10
C ASP A 513 12.08 -53.01 -79.74
N GLN A 514 12.42 -52.94 -81.02
CA GLN A 514 12.51 -51.69 -81.79
C GLN A 514 11.49 -51.65 -82.94
N GLY A 515 10.63 -52.66 -83.08
CA GLY A 515 9.58 -52.73 -84.10
C GLY A 515 10.08 -52.88 -85.54
N ASN A 516 11.40 -52.92 -85.75
CA ASN A 516 12.05 -52.92 -87.06
C ASN A 516 12.80 -54.24 -87.37
N GLY A 517 12.45 -55.33 -86.69
CA GLY A 517 13.17 -56.60 -86.77
C GLY A 517 14.50 -56.60 -86.00
N THR A 518 14.77 -55.61 -85.16
CA THR A 518 15.89 -55.63 -84.20
C THR A 518 15.36 -55.44 -82.78
N ARG A 519 16.02 -56.04 -81.79
CA ARG A 519 15.78 -55.80 -80.37
C ARG A 519 17.10 -55.59 -79.63
N ARG A 520 17.03 -55.01 -78.44
CA ARG A 520 18.18 -54.75 -77.56
C ARG A 520 18.03 -55.63 -76.33
N VAL A 521 19.05 -56.45 -76.06
CA VAL A 521 19.12 -57.31 -74.88
C VAL A 521 20.15 -56.74 -73.92
N PHE A 522 19.75 -56.51 -72.67
CA PHE A 522 20.67 -56.10 -71.62
C PHE A 522 21.74 -57.18 -71.44
N TRP A 523 23.01 -56.79 -71.50
CA TRP A 523 24.15 -57.70 -71.36
C TRP A 523 24.73 -57.64 -69.96
N ARG A 524 25.19 -56.47 -69.52
CA ARG A 524 25.93 -56.28 -68.27
C ARG A 524 25.99 -54.80 -67.88
N TRP A 525 26.59 -54.53 -66.72
CA TRP A 525 26.91 -53.18 -66.28
C TRP A 525 28.40 -52.88 -66.45
N LEU A 526 28.72 -51.62 -66.71
CA LEU A 526 30.01 -51.02 -66.44
C LEU A 526 29.89 -50.09 -65.22
N VAL A 527 30.91 -50.06 -64.37
CA VAL A 527 31.03 -49.13 -63.24
C VAL A 527 32.42 -48.52 -63.28
N ASN A 528 32.51 -47.20 -63.52
CA ASN A 528 33.76 -46.50 -63.80
C ASN A 528 34.62 -47.23 -64.86
N ASN A 529 33.97 -47.59 -65.98
CA ASN A 529 34.52 -48.38 -67.11
C ASN A 529 35.06 -49.77 -66.75
N ARG A 530 34.67 -50.36 -65.61
CA ARG A 530 34.97 -51.75 -65.23
C ARG A 530 33.74 -52.63 -65.31
N GLU A 531 33.91 -53.84 -65.83
CA GLU A 531 32.83 -54.77 -66.14
C GLU A 531 32.26 -55.44 -64.88
N VAL A 532 30.92 -55.49 -64.75
CA VAL A 532 30.23 -56.12 -63.62
C VAL A 532 29.05 -56.95 -64.12
N GLU A 533 29.13 -58.27 -63.96
CA GLU A 533 28.15 -59.24 -64.48
C GLU A 533 27.01 -59.58 -63.49
N THR A 534 26.86 -58.83 -62.39
CA THR A 534 25.82 -59.09 -61.39
C THR A 534 24.48 -58.42 -61.75
N TYR A 535 23.38 -59.14 -61.51
CA TYR A 535 22.02 -58.61 -61.66
C TYR A 535 21.12 -59.05 -60.48
N PRO A 536 20.45 -58.13 -59.76
CA PRO A 536 20.61 -56.68 -59.82
C PRO A 536 22.02 -56.25 -59.41
N LEU A 537 22.48 -55.11 -59.94
CA LEU A 537 23.78 -54.56 -59.58
C LEU A 537 23.68 -53.88 -58.21
N ARG A 538 24.35 -54.45 -57.21
CA ARG A 538 24.44 -53.86 -55.87
C ARG A 538 25.72 -53.03 -55.76
N LEU A 539 25.58 -51.72 -55.52
CA LEU A 539 26.69 -50.80 -55.34
C LEU A 539 26.60 -50.09 -54.00
N ARG A 540 27.76 -49.84 -53.38
CA ARG A 540 27.90 -48.98 -52.21
C ARG A 540 28.49 -47.64 -52.64
N VAL A 541 27.79 -46.54 -52.37
CA VAL A 541 28.18 -45.20 -52.86
C VAL A 541 29.18 -44.56 -51.91
N ASN A 542 30.46 -44.88 -52.08
CA ASN A 542 31.58 -44.30 -51.32
C ASN A 542 32.35 -43.21 -52.10
N SER A 543 31.90 -42.89 -53.32
CA SER A 543 32.46 -41.87 -54.22
C SER A 543 31.42 -41.51 -55.27
N SER A 544 31.70 -40.53 -56.13
CA SER A 544 30.99 -40.43 -57.41
C SER A 544 31.19 -41.70 -58.25
N LEU A 545 30.19 -42.06 -59.04
CA LEU A 545 30.18 -43.27 -59.87
C LEU A 545 29.53 -42.97 -61.23
N LYS A 546 30.18 -43.41 -62.31
CA LYS A 546 29.61 -43.46 -63.65
C LYS A 546 29.25 -44.91 -63.96
N VAL A 547 27.96 -45.20 -64.04
CA VAL A 547 27.42 -46.54 -64.30
C VAL A 547 26.82 -46.56 -65.70
N ALA A 548 27.19 -47.54 -66.53
CA ALA A 548 26.59 -47.72 -67.84
C ALA A 548 25.92 -49.10 -67.97
N ALA A 549 24.72 -49.15 -68.54
CA ALA A 549 24.11 -50.41 -68.97
C ALA A 549 24.54 -50.71 -70.41
N GLU A 550 25.21 -51.85 -70.63
CA GLU A 550 25.59 -52.30 -71.97
C GLU A 550 24.54 -53.23 -72.58
N TRP A 551 24.32 -53.05 -73.88
CA TRP A 551 23.24 -53.67 -74.64
C TRP A 551 23.79 -54.36 -75.89
N ARG A 552 23.31 -55.57 -76.18
CA ARG A 552 23.60 -56.28 -77.42
C ARG A 552 22.37 -56.29 -78.33
N THR A 553 22.58 -56.02 -79.61
CA THR A 553 21.52 -56.14 -80.63
C THR A 553 21.29 -57.61 -80.99
N GLN A 554 20.03 -58.03 -80.99
CA GLN A 554 19.58 -59.22 -81.69
C GLN A 554 18.73 -58.81 -82.90
N TYR A 555 18.81 -59.62 -83.95
CA TYR A 555 18.09 -59.47 -85.21
C TYR A 555 17.06 -60.59 -85.37
N LEU A 556 15.91 -60.28 -85.97
CA LEU A 556 14.83 -61.22 -86.22
C LEU A 556 15.08 -61.94 -87.55
N ILE A 557 15.69 -63.12 -87.47
CA ILE A 557 16.13 -63.89 -88.64
C ILE A 557 15.09 -64.97 -88.99
N SER A 558 14.48 -64.87 -90.16
CA SER A 558 13.68 -65.96 -90.73
C SER A 558 14.57 -66.85 -91.58
N PHE A 559 14.51 -68.16 -91.35
CA PHE A 559 15.26 -69.13 -92.14
C PHE A 559 14.41 -69.66 -93.31
N LYS A 560 15.05 -69.81 -94.46
CA LYS A 560 14.53 -70.52 -95.63
C LYS A 560 15.53 -71.63 -95.98
N VAL A 561 15.06 -72.85 -96.09
CA VAL A 561 15.86 -73.99 -96.56
C VAL A 561 15.36 -74.36 -97.95
N LEU A 562 16.30 -74.52 -98.89
CA LEU A 562 15.99 -74.83 -100.29
C LEU A 562 16.42 -76.26 -100.63
N GLY A 563 15.65 -76.93 -101.49
CA GLY A 563 16.06 -78.15 -102.16
C GLY A 563 17.08 -77.88 -103.28
N GLU A 564 17.66 -78.94 -103.83
CA GLU A 564 18.56 -78.88 -105.00
C GLU A 564 17.83 -78.41 -106.29
N ASP A 565 16.49 -78.36 -106.27
CA ASP A 565 15.62 -77.79 -107.31
C ASP A 565 15.27 -76.30 -107.07
N GLY A 566 15.81 -75.68 -106.02
CA GLY A 566 15.57 -74.30 -105.64
C GLY A 566 14.23 -74.02 -104.95
N ARG A 567 13.42 -75.04 -104.61
CA ARG A 567 12.15 -74.86 -103.90
C ARG A 567 12.32 -74.87 -102.39
N GLU A 568 11.47 -74.15 -101.65
CA GLU A 568 11.48 -74.17 -100.18
C GLU A 568 11.05 -75.53 -99.62
N VAL A 569 11.74 -75.99 -98.57
CA VAL A 569 11.51 -77.28 -97.91
C VAL A 569 11.40 -77.09 -96.39
N ASP A 570 10.39 -77.70 -95.77
CA ASP A 570 10.24 -77.76 -94.31
C ASP A 570 11.44 -78.45 -93.66
N ALA A 571 12.18 -77.77 -92.79
CA ALA A 571 13.34 -78.33 -92.09
C ALA A 571 13.46 -77.92 -90.62
N ILE A 572 13.90 -78.85 -89.78
CA ILE A 572 14.31 -78.62 -88.39
C ILE A 572 15.82 -78.83 -88.26
N PHE A 573 16.51 -77.86 -87.67
CA PHE A 573 17.96 -77.89 -87.46
C PHE A 573 18.35 -77.08 -86.22
N ASN A 574 19.61 -77.19 -85.78
CA ASN A 574 20.17 -76.32 -84.76
C ASN A 574 21.14 -75.34 -85.44
N VAL A 575 21.07 -74.05 -85.09
CA VAL A 575 22.14 -73.09 -85.36
C VAL A 575 22.89 -72.80 -84.07
N SER A 576 24.21 -72.70 -84.12
CA SER A 576 25.04 -72.45 -82.94
C SER A 576 26.08 -71.35 -83.17
N HIS A 577 26.23 -70.47 -82.19
CA HIS A 577 27.24 -69.40 -82.17
C HIS A 577 27.73 -69.18 -80.75
N VAL A 578 29.04 -69.37 -80.55
CA VAL A 578 29.70 -69.37 -79.23
C VAL A 578 28.93 -70.28 -78.25
N ASN A 579 28.34 -69.73 -77.18
CA ASN A 579 27.61 -70.50 -76.16
C ASN A 579 26.09 -70.55 -76.40
N THR A 580 25.61 -70.07 -77.56
CA THR A 580 24.17 -70.05 -77.89
C THR A 580 23.85 -71.14 -78.91
N VAL A 581 22.86 -71.98 -78.61
CA VAL A 581 22.30 -72.96 -79.57
C VAL A 581 20.80 -72.71 -79.69
N VAL A 582 20.32 -72.46 -80.91
CA VAL A 582 18.90 -72.23 -81.20
C VAL A 582 18.40 -73.34 -82.13
N ARG A 583 17.35 -74.05 -81.72
CA ARG A 583 16.64 -74.98 -82.62
C ARG A 583 15.71 -74.18 -83.52
N VAL A 584 16.04 -74.14 -84.80
CA VAL A 584 15.23 -73.55 -85.86
C VAL A 584 14.25 -74.60 -86.37
N ASN A 585 12.99 -74.19 -86.55
CA ASN A 585 12.02 -74.89 -87.37
C ASN A 585 11.56 -73.93 -88.47
N SER A 586 11.68 -74.36 -89.72
CA SER A 586 11.30 -73.57 -90.90
C SER A 586 9.94 -73.97 -91.50
N SER A 587 9.25 -74.95 -90.90
CA SER A 587 7.96 -75.45 -91.41
C SER A 587 6.77 -74.54 -91.11
N GLY A 588 5.91 -74.30 -92.10
CA GLY A 588 4.63 -73.60 -91.92
C GLY A 588 4.75 -72.08 -91.80
N GLU A 589 3.89 -71.48 -90.97
CA GLU A 589 3.92 -70.04 -90.68
C GLU A 589 5.17 -69.71 -89.84
N LYS A 590 6.06 -68.87 -90.38
CA LYS A 590 7.48 -68.85 -89.97
C LYS A 590 7.74 -67.92 -88.79
N PRO A 591 8.02 -68.41 -87.57
CA PRO A 591 8.52 -67.56 -86.51
C PRO A 591 9.92 -67.05 -86.86
N GLY A 592 10.14 -65.74 -86.68
CA GLY A 592 11.49 -65.18 -86.76
C GLY A 592 12.29 -65.54 -85.50
N TYR A 593 13.56 -65.91 -85.68
CA TYR A 593 14.46 -66.29 -84.60
C TYR A 593 15.35 -65.12 -84.21
N TRP A 594 15.34 -64.76 -82.92
CA TRP A 594 16.14 -63.66 -82.39
C TRP A 594 17.59 -64.08 -82.15
N LEU A 595 18.47 -63.73 -83.10
CA LEU A 595 19.88 -64.13 -83.10
C LEU A 595 20.83 -62.92 -82.95
N TYR A 596 22.00 -63.14 -82.37
CA TYR A 596 23.09 -62.15 -82.37
C TYR A 596 23.81 -62.17 -83.73
N ARG A 597 24.36 -61.02 -84.14
CA ARG A 597 25.27 -60.89 -85.31
C ARG A 597 26.47 -61.83 -85.17
N GLY A 598 26.92 -62.42 -86.29
CA GLY A 598 28.15 -63.20 -86.35
C GLY A 598 28.05 -64.44 -87.25
N THR A 599 29.09 -65.25 -87.27
CA THR A 599 29.10 -66.56 -87.94
C THR A 599 28.36 -67.59 -87.09
N TRP A 600 27.31 -68.21 -87.63
CA TRP A 600 26.57 -69.30 -86.99
C TRP A 600 26.82 -70.60 -87.74
N ASN A 601 27.32 -71.62 -87.05
CA ASN A 601 27.47 -72.96 -87.60
C ASN A 601 26.07 -73.60 -87.70
N ILE A 602 25.72 -74.09 -88.89
CA ILE A 602 24.46 -74.81 -89.13
C ILE A 602 24.71 -76.30 -88.87
N GLY A 603 24.06 -76.86 -87.86
CA GLY A 603 24.12 -78.29 -87.53
C GLY A 603 23.15 -79.13 -88.35
N SER A 604 23.37 -80.46 -88.38
CA SER A 604 22.63 -81.41 -89.24
C SER A 604 21.11 -81.20 -89.24
N SER A 605 20.54 -81.00 -90.43
CA SER A 605 19.12 -80.75 -90.64
C SER A 605 18.31 -82.03 -90.84
N LEU A 606 17.04 -81.99 -90.45
CA LEU A 606 16.00 -82.97 -90.78
C LEU A 606 14.99 -82.27 -91.71
N CYS A 607 15.06 -82.59 -93.01
CA CYS A 607 14.25 -81.96 -94.06
C CYS A 607 13.12 -82.88 -94.51
N ARG A 608 11.92 -82.34 -94.71
CA ARG A 608 10.70 -83.07 -95.13
C ARG A 608 10.40 -82.81 -96.61
N LEU A 609 10.84 -83.71 -97.48
CA LEU A 609 10.65 -83.58 -98.93
C LEU A 609 9.24 -84.06 -99.36
N ASN A 610 8.38 -83.12 -99.74
CA ASN A 610 7.09 -83.41 -100.38
C ASN A 610 7.29 -83.71 -101.87
N VAL A 611 7.70 -84.93 -102.20
CA VAL A 611 7.88 -85.38 -103.60
C VAL A 611 6.52 -85.54 -104.28
N VAL A 612 6.18 -84.61 -105.18
CA VAL A 612 4.89 -84.60 -105.89
C VAL A 612 4.87 -85.61 -107.02
N ARG A 613 4.73 -86.90 -106.67
CA ARG A 613 3.99 -87.92 -107.45
C ARG A 613 3.76 -89.20 -106.62
N GLY A 614 2.60 -89.26 -105.96
CA GLY A 614 1.85 -90.52 -105.88
C GLY A 614 2.18 -91.55 -104.80
N TYR A 615 2.75 -91.19 -103.64
CA TYR A 615 2.57 -91.99 -102.41
C TYR A 615 2.68 -91.10 -101.16
N VAL A 616 1.84 -91.33 -100.15
CA VAL A 616 1.85 -90.55 -98.90
C VAL A 616 2.91 -91.12 -97.95
N GLY A 617 4.12 -90.57 -98.04
CA GLY A 617 5.23 -90.88 -97.13
C GLY A 617 6.07 -89.63 -96.87
N SER A 618 6.05 -89.12 -95.64
CA SER A 618 6.93 -88.01 -95.22
C SER A 618 8.34 -88.54 -95.02
N ILE A 619 9.14 -88.60 -96.08
CA ILE A 619 10.56 -88.95 -96.00
C ILE A 619 11.31 -87.78 -95.36
N PHE A 620 11.70 -87.96 -94.09
CA PHE A 620 12.62 -87.06 -93.39
C PHE A 620 14.06 -87.51 -93.65
N THR A 621 14.79 -86.78 -94.47
CA THR A 621 16.23 -87.02 -94.66
C THR A 621 17.02 -86.22 -93.63
N LYS A 622 17.95 -86.89 -92.94
CA LYS A 622 18.91 -86.23 -92.05
C LYS A 622 20.21 -85.97 -92.79
N ARG A 623 20.44 -84.74 -93.27
CA ARG A 623 21.69 -84.36 -93.96
C ARG A 623 22.61 -83.64 -92.98
N ARG A 624 23.88 -84.05 -92.92
CA ARG A 624 24.92 -83.29 -92.22
C ARG A 624 25.44 -82.22 -93.19
N MET A 625 24.75 -81.09 -93.22
CA MET A 625 25.36 -79.83 -93.63
C MET A 625 26.27 -79.37 -92.49
N GLU A 626 27.44 -78.86 -92.85
CA GLU A 626 28.31 -78.05 -92.00
C GLU A 626 28.64 -76.82 -92.84
N GLU A 627 27.74 -75.84 -92.78
CA GLU A 627 27.87 -74.54 -93.43
C GLU A 627 27.90 -73.45 -92.37
N ASP A 628 28.83 -72.51 -92.55
CA ASP A 628 29.02 -71.37 -91.66
C ASP A 628 28.28 -70.14 -92.22
N GLY A 629 27.09 -69.87 -91.68
CA GLY A 629 26.27 -68.74 -92.10
C GLY A 629 26.70 -67.44 -91.41
N PHE A 630 27.21 -66.47 -92.16
CA PHE A 630 27.45 -65.12 -91.61
C PHE A 630 26.15 -64.32 -91.56
N LEU A 631 25.66 -64.03 -90.36
CA LEU A 631 24.51 -63.15 -90.13
C LEU A 631 24.99 -61.70 -89.91
N PRO A 632 24.47 -60.73 -90.71
CA PRO A 632 25.03 -59.38 -90.83
C PRO A 632 24.76 -58.41 -89.67
#